data_AF-A0A7C3DE21-F1
#
_entry.id   AF-A0A7C3DE21-F1
#
_cell.length_a   1.000
_cell.length_b   1.000
_cell.length_c   1.000
_cell.angle_alpha   90.00
_cell.angle_beta   90.00
_cell.angle_gamma   90.00
#
_symmetry.space_group_name_H-M   'P 1'
#
loop_
_entity.id
_entity.type
_entity.pdbx_description
1 polymer ?
#
loop_
_entity_poly.entity_id
_entity_poly.type
_entity_poly.pdbx_seq_one_letter_code
_entity_poly.pdbx_strand_id
1 'polypeptide(L)'
;MSKSGALRAGGLFLSLLVLTTAGLSQTAHTIQAPGCQWIWPIHDMERPRPPVVDPGTAGVGVTPAKPPSDAVVLFDGKDLSQWRGERGGPARWKVGDGYFEVVPRTGAIRSLRAFGDCQIHLEWAAPTPPKGSGQGRGNSGVYIMSKYEIQVLDSYHNDTYPDGQAAAVYGQYPPLVNACRPPGEWQSYDIIFHRPRFAEDGSLVKPARATVLHNGILVQDNVELKGPTDWMRVVPYKKHQEKLPLLLQDHGDRIRYRNIWVRELPDPDQPWCGLRPEIYLGAATLQRYAGKYGNGRILVTLKGDQLYARLTSNVMVPIYAESKTLFFAKKVGVELEFRLDGRGKPTAVIFREGGHEALLRAD
;
A
#
# COMPACT_ATOMS: atom_id res chain seq x y z
N MET A 1 -99.15 34.92 -20.82
CA MET A 1 -99.57 34.02 -19.73
C MET A 1 -99.47 32.58 -20.22
N SER A 2 -99.00 31.68 -19.36
CA SER A 2 -99.01 30.21 -19.50
C SER A 2 -97.80 29.52 -20.18
N LYS A 3 -97.17 28.67 -19.35
CA LYS A 3 -96.51 27.37 -19.61
C LYS A 3 -95.01 27.26 -19.94
N SER A 4 -94.25 26.97 -18.87
CA SER A 4 -93.38 25.80 -18.63
C SER A 4 -92.57 25.14 -19.76
N GLY A 5 -91.29 24.84 -19.48
CA GLY A 5 -90.60 23.67 -20.06
C GLY A 5 -89.07 23.74 -20.12
N ALA A 6 -88.43 23.01 -19.19
CA ALA A 6 -86.99 22.74 -18.99
C ALA A 6 -86.06 22.57 -20.21
N LEU A 7 -84.76 22.89 -20.02
CA LEU A 7 -83.65 21.95 -20.25
C LEU A 7 -82.41 22.38 -19.43
N ARG A 8 -81.90 21.49 -18.56
CA ARG A 8 -80.61 21.62 -17.85
C ARG A 8 -79.52 20.99 -18.72
N ALA A 9 -78.44 21.71 -18.97
CA ALA A 9 -77.18 21.15 -19.49
C ALA A 9 -76.13 21.18 -18.38
N GLY A 10 -75.52 20.03 -18.11
CA GLY A 10 -74.51 19.82 -17.08
C GLY A 10 -73.14 20.30 -17.51
N GLY A 11 -72.47 21.03 -16.61
CA GLY A 11 -71.03 21.28 -16.64
C GLY A 11 -70.34 20.35 -15.64
N LEU A 12 -69.49 19.45 -16.14
CA LEU A 12 -68.56 18.66 -15.34
C LEU A 12 -67.48 19.61 -14.76
N PHE A 13 -67.49 19.84 -13.46
CA PHE A 13 -66.35 20.44 -12.75
C PHE A 13 -65.44 19.32 -12.23
N LEU A 14 -64.29 19.16 -12.88
CA LEU A 14 -63.23 18.24 -12.48
C LEU A 14 -62.58 18.80 -11.19
N SER A 15 -62.90 18.20 -10.05
CA SER A 15 -62.33 18.56 -8.74
C SER A 15 -60.94 17.92 -8.62
N LEU A 16 -59.89 18.71 -8.81
CA LEU A 16 -58.52 18.27 -8.58
C LEU A 16 -58.25 18.23 -7.08
N LEU A 17 -58.37 17.05 -6.48
CA LEU A 17 -58.01 16.78 -5.09
C LEU A 17 -56.48 16.73 -4.99
N VAL A 18 -55.86 17.84 -4.55
CA VAL A 18 -54.43 17.86 -4.20
C VAL A 18 -54.27 17.16 -2.86
N LEU A 19 -53.95 15.86 -2.89
CA LEU A 19 -53.42 15.16 -1.72
C LEU A 19 -51.99 15.67 -1.47
N THR A 20 -51.82 16.45 -0.40
CA THR A 20 -50.51 16.76 0.17
C THR A 20 -49.96 15.52 0.88
N THR A 21 -49.28 14.65 0.14
CA THR A 21 -48.40 13.65 0.76
C THR A 21 -47.17 14.38 1.30
N ALA A 22 -47.16 14.61 2.61
CA ALA A 22 -45.95 14.94 3.35
C ALA A 22 -45.02 13.71 3.31
N GLY A 23 -44.30 13.56 2.18
CA GLY A 23 -43.19 12.63 2.07
C GLY A 23 -42.06 13.15 2.96
N LEU A 24 -41.87 12.50 4.10
CA LEU A 24 -40.64 12.57 4.88
C LEU A 24 -39.48 12.22 3.95
N SER A 25 -38.85 13.24 3.37
CA SER A 25 -37.56 13.10 2.73
C SER A 25 -36.58 12.78 3.86
N GLN A 26 -36.30 11.48 4.08
CA GLN A 26 -35.06 11.10 4.73
C GLN A 26 -33.95 11.53 3.78
N THR A 27 -33.51 12.77 3.91
CA THR A 27 -32.17 13.13 3.52
C THR A 27 -31.27 12.17 4.30
N ALA A 28 -30.74 11.17 3.59
CA ALA A 28 -29.52 10.51 4.02
C ALA A 28 -28.49 11.64 4.16
N HIS A 29 -28.40 12.20 5.35
CA HIS A 29 -27.27 13.00 5.74
C HIS A 29 -26.11 12.01 5.74
N THR A 30 -25.44 11.90 4.60
CA THR A 30 -24.05 11.51 4.57
C THR A 30 -23.40 12.41 5.60
N ILE A 31 -23.08 11.87 6.77
CA ILE A 31 -22.20 12.54 7.73
C ILE A 31 -20.89 12.67 6.97
N GLN A 32 -20.71 13.80 6.26
CA GLN A 32 -19.40 14.21 5.79
C GLN A 32 -18.54 14.21 7.04
N ALA A 33 -17.54 13.33 7.06
CA ALA A 33 -16.52 13.37 8.10
C ALA A 33 -15.98 14.81 8.16
N PRO A 34 -16.15 15.53 9.28
CA PRO A 34 -15.59 16.86 9.41
C PRO A 34 -14.07 16.68 9.46
N GLY A 35 -13.33 17.23 8.49
CA GLY A 35 -11.87 17.16 8.56
C GLY A 35 -11.06 17.50 7.32
N CYS A 36 -11.64 17.67 6.13
CA CYS A 36 -10.84 18.12 4.99
C CYS A 36 -11.64 19.01 4.04
N GLN A 37 -11.81 20.27 4.41
CA GLN A 37 -12.21 21.31 3.47
C GLN A 37 -10.97 21.74 2.67
N TRP A 38 -10.89 21.18 1.47
CA TRP A 38 -10.01 21.59 0.41
C TRP A 38 -10.42 22.98 -0.08
N ILE A 39 -9.61 24.01 0.18
CA ILE A 39 -9.28 25.13 -0.71
C ILE A 39 -8.19 25.89 0.05
N TRP A 40 -6.93 25.57 -0.21
CA TRP A 40 -5.82 26.44 0.15
C TRP A 40 -5.64 27.42 -1.02
N PRO A 41 -5.77 28.74 -0.83
CA PRO A 41 -5.34 29.73 -1.81
C PRO A 41 -3.98 29.41 -2.45
N ILE A 42 -3.79 29.86 -3.68
CA ILE A 42 -2.47 29.83 -4.32
C ILE A 42 -1.51 30.61 -3.41
N HIS A 43 -0.40 29.98 -3.03
CA HIS A 43 0.60 30.52 -2.07
C HIS A 43 0.14 30.64 -0.61
N ASP A 44 -0.89 29.90 -0.18
CA ASP A 44 -1.24 29.85 1.24
C ASP A 44 -0.11 29.23 2.08
N MET A 45 0.45 30.02 3.00
CA MET A 45 1.54 29.64 3.89
C MET A 45 1.08 28.74 5.06
N GLU A 46 -0.23 28.65 5.30
CA GLU A 46 -0.83 27.76 6.30
C GLU A 46 -1.06 26.34 5.76
N ARG A 47 -0.82 26.10 4.46
CA ARG A 47 -0.86 24.76 3.87
C ARG A 47 0.16 23.84 4.56
N PRO A 48 -0.20 22.58 4.92
CA PRO A 48 0.76 21.63 5.47
C PRO A 48 1.99 21.47 4.59
N ARG A 49 3.17 21.66 5.18
CA ARG A 49 4.45 21.46 4.48
C ARG A 49 4.64 19.97 4.18
N PRO A 50 5.18 19.60 3.01
CA PRO A 50 5.67 18.25 2.78
C PRO A 50 6.72 17.86 3.83
N PRO A 51 6.74 16.58 4.28
CA PRO A 51 7.83 16.08 5.11
C PRO A 51 9.19 16.30 4.43
N VAL A 52 10.17 16.78 5.17
CA VAL A 52 11.56 16.89 4.70
C VAL A 52 12.19 15.50 4.76
N VAL A 53 12.75 15.04 3.64
CA VAL A 53 13.43 13.74 3.53
C VAL A 53 14.86 13.98 3.05
N ASP A 54 15.85 13.44 3.78
CA ASP A 54 17.22 13.34 3.26
C ASP A 54 17.23 12.30 2.12
N PRO A 55 17.60 12.68 0.88
CA PRO A 55 17.59 11.78 -0.26
C PRO A 55 18.70 10.73 -0.24
N GLY A 56 19.63 10.79 0.73
CA GLY A 56 20.83 9.97 0.74
C GLY A 56 21.92 10.53 -0.18
N THR A 57 23.04 9.79 -0.30
CA THR A 57 24.12 10.17 -1.22
C THR A 57 23.79 9.72 -2.64
N ALA A 58 24.06 10.56 -3.63
CA ALA A 58 24.02 10.17 -5.03
C ALA A 58 24.95 8.97 -5.28
N GLY A 59 24.50 8.01 -6.10
CA GLY A 59 25.36 6.91 -6.55
C GLY A 59 26.50 7.47 -7.41
N VAL A 60 27.75 7.17 -7.05
CA VAL A 60 28.94 7.54 -7.84
C VAL A 60 29.62 6.27 -8.32
N GLY A 61 29.71 6.11 -9.64
CA GLY A 61 30.26 4.91 -10.27
C GLY A 61 29.43 3.67 -9.94
N VAL A 62 30.07 2.66 -9.33
CA VAL A 62 29.44 1.39 -8.94
C VAL A 62 28.86 1.39 -7.52
N THR A 63 29.00 2.51 -6.79
CA THR A 63 28.53 2.64 -5.41
C THR A 63 27.02 2.90 -5.39
N PRO A 64 26.21 2.05 -4.73
CA PRO A 64 24.78 2.26 -4.60
C PRO A 64 24.45 3.61 -3.94
N ALA A 65 23.38 4.25 -4.40
CA ALA A 65 22.82 5.39 -3.70
C ALA A 65 22.29 4.94 -2.33
N LYS A 66 22.45 5.78 -1.30
CA LYS A 66 21.91 5.45 0.03
C LYS A 66 20.37 5.52 0.01
N PRO A 67 19.69 4.65 0.76
CA PRO A 67 18.25 4.77 0.95
C PRO A 67 17.87 6.15 1.51
N PRO A 68 16.74 6.73 1.08
CA PRO A 68 16.17 7.91 1.72
C PRO A 68 15.88 7.67 3.22
N SER A 69 15.93 8.74 4.02
CA SER A 69 15.76 8.65 5.49
C SER A 69 14.41 8.08 5.95
N ASP A 70 13.38 8.11 5.13
CA ASP A 70 12.04 7.58 5.41
C ASP A 70 11.78 6.20 4.80
N ALA A 71 12.78 5.62 4.13
CA ALA A 71 12.66 4.32 3.49
C ALA A 71 12.82 3.17 4.51
N VAL A 72 12.02 2.12 4.32
CA VAL A 72 12.22 0.83 4.98
C VAL A 72 13.33 0.09 4.25
N VAL A 73 14.48 -0.05 4.89
CA VAL A 73 15.59 -0.81 4.32
C VAL A 73 15.31 -2.31 4.50
N LEU A 74 15.14 -3.01 3.38
CA LEU A 74 14.95 -4.47 3.36
C LEU A 74 16.27 -5.21 3.24
N PHE A 75 17.32 -4.59 2.68
CA PHE A 75 18.66 -5.16 2.66
C PHE A 75 19.73 -4.07 2.53
N ASP A 76 20.62 -3.99 3.52
CA ASP A 76 21.70 -2.99 3.61
C ASP A 76 23.10 -3.57 3.37
N GLY A 77 23.18 -4.84 2.93
CA GLY A 77 24.44 -5.55 2.71
C GLY A 77 24.82 -6.55 3.82
N LYS A 78 24.09 -6.60 4.94
CA LYS A 78 24.51 -7.40 6.11
C LYS A 78 23.83 -8.76 6.23
N ASP A 79 22.50 -8.78 6.20
CA ASP A 79 21.72 -9.99 6.51
C ASP A 79 20.32 -9.97 5.89
N LEU A 80 19.63 -11.12 6.00
CA LEU A 80 18.26 -11.31 5.53
C LEU A 80 17.23 -11.18 6.66
N SER A 81 17.50 -10.38 7.70
CA SER A 81 16.60 -10.22 8.86
C SER A 81 15.22 -9.68 8.50
N GLN A 82 15.09 -8.95 7.40
CA GLN A 82 13.81 -8.45 6.89
C GLN A 82 13.08 -9.44 5.97
N TRP A 83 13.61 -10.65 5.82
CA TRP A 83 13.13 -11.66 4.88
C TRP A 83 12.85 -12.99 5.57
N ARG A 84 11.94 -13.76 4.96
CA ARG A 84 11.67 -15.15 5.32
C ARG A 84 11.38 -15.97 4.07
N GLY A 85 11.49 -17.29 4.17
CA GLY A 85 11.03 -18.19 3.11
C GLY A 85 9.54 -18.00 2.85
N GLU A 86 9.14 -18.00 1.57
CA GLU A 86 7.74 -17.91 1.16
C GLU A 86 6.89 -19.04 1.79
N ARG A 87 7.45 -20.25 1.84
CA ARG A 87 6.79 -21.41 2.46
C ARG A 87 6.93 -21.47 3.98
N GLY A 88 7.41 -20.39 4.61
CA GLY A 88 7.75 -20.33 6.03
C GLY A 88 9.23 -20.66 6.30
N GLY A 89 9.66 -20.44 7.54
CA GLY A 89 11.06 -20.61 7.95
C GLY A 89 12.00 -19.49 7.48
N PRO A 90 13.31 -19.62 7.76
CA PRO A 90 14.30 -18.61 7.41
C PRO A 90 14.48 -18.48 5.88
N ALA A 91 14.84 -17.29 5.42
CA ALA A 91 15.33 -17.10 4.05
C ALA A 91 16.69 -17.80 3.91
N ARG A 92 16.82 -18.71 2.94
CA ARG A 92 18.01 -19.58 2.77
C ARG A 92 18.94 -19.14 1.64
N TRP A 93 18.80 -17.91 1.18
CA TRP A 93 19.66 -17.34 0.16
C TRP A 93 21.01 -16.96 0.77
N LYS A 94 22.08 -16.98 -0.03
CA LYS A 94 23.46 -16.80 0.45
C LYS A 94 23.74 -15.31 0.62
N VAL A 95 24.23 -14.86 1.76
CA VAL A 95 24.65 -13.46 1.99
C VAL A 95 26.18 -13.39 1.98
N GLY A 96 26.73 -12.35 1.35
CA GLY A 96 28.17 -12.09 1.33
C GLY A 96 28.50 -10.87 0.47
N ASP A 97 29.63 -10.22 0.74
CA ASP A 97 30.19 -9.15 -0.10
C ASP A 97 29.20 -8.01 -0.42
N GLY A 98 28.33 -7.66 0.54
CA GLY A 98 27.36 -6.58 0.42
C GLY A 98 26.14 -6.91 -0.47
N TYR A 99 25.97 -8.17 -0.88
CA TYR A 99 24.79 -8.65 -1.60
C TYR A 99 24.27 -9.96 -1.02
N PHE A 100 23.10 -10.39 -1.48
CA PHE A 100 22.66 -11.76 -1.31
C PHE A 100 22.35 -12.42 -2.66
N GLU A 101 22.57 -13.72 -2.77
CA GLU A 101 22.43 -14.51 -3.98
C GLU A 101 21.37 -15.59 -3.79
N VAL A 102 20.48 -15.71 -4.78
CA VAL A 102 19.52 -16.81 -4.86
C VAL A 102 20.27 -18.14 -4.77
N VAL A 103 19.88 -18.98 -3.82
CA VAL A 103 20.32 -20.38 -3.78
C VAL A 103 19.25 -21.21 -4.49
N PRO A 104 19.52 -21.73 -5.70
CA PRO A 104 18.51 -22.42 -6.50
C PRO A 104 17.79 -23.52 -5.73
N ARG A 105 16.47 -23.62 -5.95
CA ARG A 105 15.58 -24.64 -5.35
C ARG A 105 15.44 -24.52 -3.83
N THR A 106 15.79 -23.38 -3.24
CA THR A 106 15.50 -23.11 -1.83
C THR A 106 14.17 -22.38 -1.64
N GLY A 107 13.53 -21.97 -2.73
CA GLY A 107 12.24 -21.30 -2.78
C GLY A 107 12.37 -19.78 -2.77
N ALA A 108 11.28 -19.12 -3.17
CA ALA A 108 11.15 -17.68 -3.10
C ALA A 108 11.27 -17.17 -1.65
N ILE A 109 11.65 -15.91 -1.51
CA ILE A 109 11.67 -15.21 -0.22
C ILE A 109 10.69 -14.04 -0.26
N ARG A 110 10.16 -13.67 0.90
CA ARG A 110 9.29 -12.51 1.04
C ARG A 110 9.70 -11.64 2.21
N SER A 111 9.41 -10.35 2.10
CA SER A 111 9.60 -9.41 3.20
C SER A 111 8.75 -9.79 4.41
N LEU A 112 9.23 -9.47 5.60
CA LEU A 112 8.44 -9.58 6.83
C LEU A 112 7.31 -8.53 6.83
N ARG A 113 7.63 -7.30 6.43
CA ARG A 113 6.67 -6.19 6.30
C ARG A 113 5.84 -6.33 5.02
N ALA A 114 4.58 -5.89 5.10
CA ALA A 114 3.67 -5.80 3.98
C ALA A 114 3.59 -4.36 3.44
N PHE A 115 3.45 -4.20 2.13
CA PHE A 115 3.41 -2.92 1.44
C PHE A 115 2.18 -2.80 0.53
N GLY A 116 1.74 -1.57 0.29
CA GLY A 116 0.62 -1.22 -0.59
C GLY A 116 1.11 -0.26 -1.69
N ASP A 117 0.69 1.00 -1.64
CA ASP A 117 1.29 2.03 -2.50
C ASP A 117 2.71 2.32 -2.02
N CYS A 118 3.67 2.28 -2.93
CA CYS A 118 5.07 2.39 -2.55
C CYS A 118 5.97 2.84 -3.72
N GLN A 119 7.09 3.45 -3.37
CA GLN A 119 8.30 3.48 -4.18
C GLN A 119 9.23 2.36 -3.69
N ILE A 120 9.75 1.56 -4.60
CA ILE A 120 10.70 0.48 -4.33
C ILE A 120 11.97 0.77 -5.11
N HIS A 121 13.11 0.58 -4.47
CA HIS A 121 14.40 0.48 -5.15
C HIS A 121 15.02 -0.88 -4.84
N LEU A 122 15.64 -1.47 -5.85
CA LEU A 122 16.50 -2.64 -5.70
C LEU A 122 17.52 -2.69 -6.82
N GLU A 123 18.68 -3.25 -6.51
CA GLU A 123 19.69 -3.58 -7.50
C GLU A 123 19.83 -5.09 -7.64
N TRP A 124 20.01 -5.56 -8.88
CA TRP A 124 20.16 -6.98 -9.18
C TRP A 124 21.27 -7.22 -10.22
N ALA A 125 21.90 -8.39 -10.19
CA ALA A 125 22.91 -8.77 -11.17
C ALA A 125 22.70 -10.21 -11.63
N ALA A 126 22.68 -10.40 -12.95
CA ALA A 126 22.64 -11.71 -13.58
C ALA A 126 23.92 -12.52 -13.30
N PRO A 127 23.84 -13.85 -13.26
CA PRO A 127 25.00 -14.71 -13.03
C PRO A 127 26.00 -14.59 -14.19
N THR A 128 27.29 -14.67 -13.85
CA THR A 128 28.39 -14.77 -14.82
C THR A 128 29.19 -16.05 -14.55
N PRO A 129 29.53 -16.85 -15.59
CA PRO A 129 29.12 -16.68 -16.98
C PRO A 129 27.62 -16.93 -17.18
N PRO A 130 26.98 -16.31 -18.19
CA PRO A 130 25.57 -16.56 -18.50
C PRO A 130 25.35 -18.02 -18.92
N LYS A 131 24.19 -18.58 -18.55
CA LYS A 131 23.78 -19.95 -18.89
C LYS A 131 22.32 -19.99 -19.28
N GLY A 132 21.98 -20.82 -20.27
CA GLY A 132 20.61 -20.97 -20.78
C GLY A 132 20.26 -19.95 -21.87
N SER A 133 18.99 -19.89 -22.24
CA SER A 133 18.41 -18.95 -23.19
C SER A 133 16.94 -18.68 -22.86
N GLY A 134 16.38 -17.61 -23.42
CA GLY A 134 15.01 -17.21 -23.16
C GLY A 134 14.76 -16.99 -21.67
N GLN A 135 13.67 -17.57 -21.17
CA GLN A 135 13.29 -17.53 -19.75
C GLN A 135 14.17 -18.43 -18.85
N GLY A 136 15.06 -19.25 -19.41
CA GLY A 136 15.95 -20.12 -18.65
C GLY A 136 17.33 -19.51 -18.39
N ARG A 137 17.48 -18.19 -18.55
CA ARG A 137 18.75 -17.48 -18.43
C ARG A 137 18.63 -16.33 -17.44
N GLY A 138 19.08 -16.55 -16.22
CA GLY A 138 19.12 -15.52 -15.19
C GLY A 138 17.72 -15.03 -14.79
N ASN A 139 16.77 -15.95 -14.60
CA ASN A 139 15.39 -15.63 -14.30
C ASN A 139 15.12 -15.50 -12.79
N SER A 140 14.39 -14.46 -12.43
CA SER A 140 13.78 -14.22 -11.13
C SER A 140 12.64 -13.22 -11.34
N GLY A 141 12.04 -12.71 -10.27
CA GLY A 141 10.98 -11.73 -10.37
C GLY A 141 10.81 -10.94 -9.09
N VAL A 142 10.41 -9.68 -9.24
CA VAL A 142 10.04 -8.80 -8.12
C VAL A 142 8.52 -8.75 -8.08
N TYR A 143 7.93 -9.50 -7.16
CA TYR A 143 6.49 -9.59 -6.97
C TYR A 143 6.02 -8.58 -5.93
N ILE A 144 5.48 -7.47 -6.40
CA ILE A 144 4.88 -6.44 -5.57
C ILE A 144 3.56 -6.99 -5.03
N MET A 145 3.33 -6.82 -3.72
CA MET A 145 2.20 -7.43 -3.01
C MET A 145 2.10 -8.95 -3.20
N SER A 146 3.23 -9.63 -3.50
CA SER A 146 3.29 -11.07 -3.83
C SER A 146 2.37 -11.47 -4.99
N LYS A 147 2.04 -10.53 -5.89
CA LYS A 147 1.00 -10.69 -6.93
C LYS A 147 1.37 -10.11 -8.29
N TYR A 148 2.14 -9.03 -8.32
CA TYR A 148 2.41 -8.26 -9.53
C TYR A 148 3.90 -8.29 -9.82
N GLU A 149 4.30 -9.08 -10.80
CA GLU A 149 5.69 -9.30 -11.14
C GLU A 149 6.21 -8.21 -12.09
N ILE A 150 7.25 -7.52 -11.63
CA ILE A 150 8.21 -6.86 -12.51
C ILE A 150 9.32 -7.87 -12.76
N GLN A 151 9.47 -8.25 -14.02
CA GLN A 151 10.31 -9.37 -14.42
C GLN A 151 11.80 -9.07 -14.23
N VAL A 152 12.56 -10.03 -13.68
CA VAL A 152 14.02 -9.98 -13.62
C VAL A 152 14.58 -11.07 -14.52
N LEU A 153 15.30 -10.68 -15.57
CA LEU A 153 15.86 -11.63 -16.53
C LEU A 153 17.17 -11.10 -17.10
N ASP A 154 18.12 -11.99 -17.41
CA ASP A 154 19.24 -11.62 -18.26
C ASP A 154 18.73 -11.49 -19.71
N SER A 155 18.30 -10.29 -20.09
CA SER A 155 17.88 -9.95 -21.46
C SER A 155 19.01 -9.32 -22.29
N TYR A 156 20.28 -9.40 -21.84
CA TYR A 156 21.42 -8.91 -22.62
C TYR A 156 21.83 -9.92 -23.69
N HIS A 157 21.54 -9.59 -24.95
CA HIS A 157 21.71 -10.49 -26.11
C HIS A 157 21.08 -11.88 -25.85
N ASN A 158 19.85 -11.88 -25.32
CA ASN A 158 19.07 -13.07 -25.02
C ASN A 158 17.63 -12.85 -25.46
N ASP A 159 17.22 -13.52 -26.53
CA ASP A 159 15.88 -13.39 -27.10
C ASP A 159 14.83 -14.18 -26.30
N THR A 160 13.65 -13.59 -26.12
CA THR A 160 12.51 -14.21 -25.41
C THR A 160 11.21 -13.51 -25.79
N TYR A 161 10.07 -13.95 -25.25
CA TYR A 161 8.82 -13.24 -25.51
C TYR A 161 8.84 -11.83 -24.87
N PRO A 162 8.45 -10.77 -25.60
CA PRO A 162 8.69 -9.38 -25.17
C PRO A 162 8.04 -8.98 -23.85
N ASP A 163 6.87 -9.54 -23.52
CA ASP A 163 6.13 -9.30 -22.29
C ASP A 163 6.63 -10.15 -21.10
N GLY A 164 7.73 -10.89 -21.25
CA GLY A 164 8.44 -11.57 -20.18
C GLY A 164 9.94 -11.34 -20.19
N GLN A 165 10.43 -10.32 -20.88
CA GLN A 165 11.82 -9.88 -20.75
C GLN A 165 12.01 -8.99 -19.50
N ALA A 166 13.26 -8.65 -19.16
CA ALA A 166 13.58 -7.79 -18.02
C ALA A 166 12.74 -6.50 -18.00
N ALA A 167 12.23 -6.13 -16.83
CA ALA A 167 11.40 -4.94 -16.58
C ALA A 167 10.01 -4.95 -17.26
N ALA A 168 9.60 -6.06 -17.86
CA ALA A 168 8.21 -6.25 -18.23
C ALA A 168 7.32 -6.29 -16.98
N VAL A 169 6.11 -5.76 -17.10
CA VAL A 169 5.01 -6.24 -16.26
C VAL A 169 4.64 -7.61 -16.82
N TYR A 170 5.04 -8.67 -16.11
CA TYR A 170 5.11 -10.01 -16.68
C TYR A 170 3.78 -10.48 -17.28
N GLY A 171 3.85 -10.92 -18.55
CA GLY A 171 2.71 -11.42 -19.33
C GLY A 171 1.66 -10.35 -19.67
N GLN A 172 1.94 -9.07 -19.45
CA GLN A 172 0.97 -7.98 -19.66
C GLN A 172 1.51 -6.87 -20.56
N TYR A 173 2.71 -6.36 -20.27
CA TYR A 173 3.31 -5.22 -20.97
C TYR A 173 4.82 -5.42 -21.15
N PRO A 174 5.31 -5.49 -22.40
CA PRO A 174 6.74 -5.37 -22.68
C PRO A 174 7.28 -4.03 -22.14
N PRO A 175 8.55 -3.97 -21.70
CA PRO A 175 9.17 -2.68 -21.41
C PRO A 175 9.31 -1.85 -22.69
N LEU A 176 9.25 -0.52 -22.55
CA LEU A 176 9.42 0.42 -23.68
C LEU A 176 10.76 0.22 -24.41
N VAL A 177 11.80 -0.15 -23.67
CA VAL A 177 13.14 -0.46 -24.20
C VAL A 177 13.79 -1.56 -23.36
N ASN A 178 14.72 -2.32 -23.96
CA ASN A 178 15.61 -3.19 -23.21
C ASN A 178 16.83 -2.38 -22.73
N ALA A 179 16.90 -2.15 -21.42
CA ALA A 179 17.96 -1.36 -20.79
C ALA A 179 19.01 -2.22 -20.04
N CYS A 180 19.12 -3.52 -20.36
CA CYS A 180 20.03 -4.42 -19.68
C CYS A 180 21.51 -4.09 -19.93
N ARG A 181 22.28 -3.98 -18.86
CA ARG A 181 23.74 -4.17 -18.85
C ARG A 181 24.14 -5.66 -19.04
N PRO A 182 25.41 -5.96 -19.41
CA PRO A 182 25.91 -7.33 -19.48
C PRO A 182 25.81 -8.11 -18.16
N PRO A 183 25.82 -9.46 -18.21
CA PRO A 183 25.78 -10.29 -17.01
C PRO A 183 26.96 -10.03 -16.07
N GLY A 184 26.69 -10.07 -14.77
CA GLY A 184 27.67 -9.72 -13.74
C GLY A 184 27.62 -8.25 -13.30
N GLU A 185 27.18 -7.35 -14.18
CA GLU A 185 26.98 -5.94 -13.83
C GLU A 185 25.66 -5.72 -13.07
N TRP A 186 25.66 -4.70 -12.22
CA TRP A 186 24.48 -4.32 -11.45
C TRP A 186 23.48 -3.56 -12.31
N GLN A 187 22.23 -3.95 -12.23
CA GLN A 187 21.06 -3.32 -12.79
C GLN A 187 20.30 -2.65 -11.65
N SER A 188 19.68 -1.49 -11.87
CA SER A 188 18.78 -0.88 -10.87
C SER A 188 17.34 -0.88 -11.38
N TYR A 189 16.41 -1.21 -10.48
CA TYR A 189 14.99 -0.92 -10.65
C TYR A 189 14.55 0.13 -9.63
N ASP A 190 13.93 1.18 -10.13
CA ASP A 190 13.13 2.12 -9.36
C ASP A 190 11.68 1.97 -9.80
N ILE A 191 10.83 1.49 -8.88
CA ILE A 191 9.45 1.13 -9.16
C ILE A 191 8.54 2.01 -8.33
N ILE A 192 7.59 2.68 -8.97
CA ILE A 192 6.47 3.34 -8.30
C ILE A 192 5.24 2.49 -8.54
N PHE A 193 4.62 2.01 -7.46
CA PHE A 193 3.47 1.13 -7.52
C PHE A 193 2.30 1.71 -6.73
N HIS A 194 1.13 1.68 -7.35
CA HIS A 194 -0.15 1.99 -6.72
C HIS A 194 -0.99 0.71 -6.70
N ARG A 195 -1.42 0.27 -5.51
CA ARG A 195 -2.18 -0.97 -5.33
C ARG A 195 -3.60 -0.82 -5.90
N PRO A 196 -4.26 -1.92 -6.29
CA PRO A 196 -5.68 -1.83 -6.66
C PRO A 196 -6.53 -1.38 -5.46
N ARG A 197 -7.63 -0.69 -5.74
CA ARG A 197 -8.65 -0.30 -4.76
C ARG A 197 -9.90 -1.14 -4.97
N PHE A 198 -10.50 -1.59 -3.88
CA PHE A 198 -11.74 -2.36 -3.90
C PHE A 198 -12.80 -1.70 -3.03
N ALA A 199 -14.06 -1.80 -3.44
CA ALA A 199 -15.19 -1.40 -2.63
C ALA A 199 -15.43 -2.40 -1.48
N GLU A 200 -16.36 -2.08 -0.58
CA GLU A 200 -16.69 -2.96 0.55
C GLU A 200 -17.22 -4.32 0.08
N ASP A 201 -18.04 -4.33 -0.97
CA ASP A 201 -18.63 -5.51 -1.61
C ASP A 201 -17.62 -6.41 -2.36
N GLY A 202 -16.37 -5.96 -2.51
CA GLY A 202 -15.32 -6.70 -3.19
C GLY A 202 -15.13 -6.35 -4.66
N SER A 203 -15.96 -5.49 -5.24
CA SER A 203 -15.79 -5.00 -6.61
C SER A 203 -14.53 -4.15 -6.74
N LEU A 204 -13.89 -4.22 -7.91
CA LEU A 204 -12.72 -3.40 -8.23
C LEU A 204 -13.17 -1.96 -8.48
N VAL A 205 -12.55 -1.01 -7.79
CA VAL A 205 -12.77 0.44 -7.97
C VAL A 205 -11.66 1.05 -8.81
N LYS A 206 -10.40 0.67 -8.54
CA LYS A 206 -9.25 1.10 -9.34
C LYS A 206 -8.27 -0.07 -9.52
N PRO A 207 -7.78 -0.32 -10.74
CA PRO A 207 -6.71 -1.29 -10.98
C PRO A 207 -5.37 -0.82 -10.40
N ALA A 208 -4.44 -1.76 -10.23
CA ALA A 208 -3.08 -1.44 -9.86
C ALA A 208 -2.37 -0.67 -10.98
N ARG A 209 -1.44 0.22 -10.64
CA ARG A 209 -0.61 0.93 -11.62
C ARG A 209 0.86 0.83 -11.27
N ALA A 210 1.72 0.75 -12.29
CA ALA A 210 3.16 0.69 -12.11
C ALA A 210 3.91 1.65 -13.05
N THR A 211 4.88 2.35 -12.51
CA THR A 211 5.95 3.01 -13.27
C THR A 211 7.26 2.34 -12.93
N VAL A 212 8.08 2.02 -13.92
CA VAL A 212 9.35 1.33 -13.72
C VAL A 212 10.43 2.08 -14.48
N LEU A 213 11.52 2.40 -13.78
CA LEU A 213 12.77 2.82 -14.40
C LEU A 213 13.78 1.69 -14.25
N HIS A 214 14.45 1.35 -15.35
CA HIS A 214 15.55 0.40 -15.37
C HIS A 214 16.83 1.14 -15.70
N ASN A 215 17.80 1.15 -14.79
CA ASN A 215 19.05 1.90 -14.94
C ASN A 215 18.82 3.41 -15.17
N GLY A 216 17.75 3.96 -14.57
CA GLY A 216 17.34 5.36 -14.75
C GLY A 216 16.56 5.65 -16.04
N ILE A 217 16.35 4.65 -16.91
CA ILE A 217 15.57 4.78 -18.14
C ILE A 217 14.12 4.35 -17.87
N LEU A 218 13.15 5.19 -18.20
CA LEU A 218 11.73 4.87 -18.09
C LEU A 218 11.37 3.71 -19.04
N VAL A 219 10.88 2.60 -18.47
CA VAL A 219 10.53 1.38 -19.22
C VAL A 219 9.08 0.94 -19.03
N GLN A 220 8.40 1.42 -17.99
CA GLN A 220 6.94 1.34 -17.85
C GLN A 220 6.47 2.71 -17.36
N ASP A 221 5.53 3.34 -18.07
CA ASP A 221 5.01 4.67 -17.71
C ASP A 221 3.57 4.55 -17.19
N ASN A 222 3.44 4.53 -15.86
CA ASN A 222 2.16 4.50 -15.15
C ASN A 222 1.15 3.52 -15.76
N VAL A 223 1.61 2.31 -16.14
CA VAL A 223 0.78 1.33 -16.84
C VAL A 223 -0.27 0.77 -15.90
N GLU A 224 -1.47 0.51 -16.43
CA GLU A 224 -2.57 -0.07 -15.69
C GLU A 224 -2.52 -1.60 -15.79
N LEU A 225 -2.35 -2.28 -14.66
CA LEU A 225 -2.24 -3.74 -14.64
C LEU A 225 -3.60 -4.39 -14.83
N LYS A 226 -3.64 -5.49 -15.57
CA LYS A 226 -4.86 -6.28 -15.89
C LYS A 226 -5.31 -7.17 -14.72
N GLY A 227 -4.49 -7.29 -13.67
CA GLY A 227 -4.68 -8.18 -12.54
C GLY A 227 -3.33 -8.75 -12.05
N PRO A 228 -3.35 -9.69 -11.09
CA PRO A 228 -2.14 -10.44 -10.73
C PRO A 228 -1.47 -11.06 -11.96
N THR A 229 -0.14 -11.09 -11.98
CA THR A 229 0.64 -11.70 -13.07
C THR A 229 0.71 -13.20 -12.89
N ASP A 230 0.63 -13.94 -14.00
CA ASP A 230 0.64 -15.40 -13.99
C ASP A 230 1.07 -15.92 -15.37
N TRP A 231 1.66 -17.11 -15.40
CA TRP A 231 2.16 -17.69 -16.64
C TRP A 231 1.00 -18.08 -17.58
N MET A 232 1.00 -17.50 -18.78
CA MET A 232 0.04 -17.78 -19.85
C MET A 232 -1.44 -17.58 -19.48
N ARG A 233 -1.74 -16.74 -18.47
CA ARG A 233 -3.11 -16.49 -18.04
C ARG A 233 -3.31 -15.06 -17.53
N VAL A 234 -4.44 -14.47 -17.89
CA VAL A 234 -4.94 -13.25 -17.25
C VAL A 234 -5.70 -13.64 -15.99
N VAL A 235 -5.22 -13.20 -14.82
CA VAL A 235 -5.88 -13.46 -13.55
C VAL A 235 -6.76 -12.26 -13.19
N PRO A 236 -8.08 -12.42 -12.98
CA PRO A 236 -8.93 -11.31 -12.60
C PRO A 236 -8.60 -10.81 -11.19
N TYR A 237 -8.83 -9.51 -10.96
CA TYR A 237 -8.72 -8.95 -9.62
C TYR A 237 -9.70 -9.62 -8.65
N LYS A 238 -9.21 -9.94 -7.46
CA LYS A 238 -10.00 -10.37 -6.32
C LYS A 238 -9.57 -9.55 -5.11
N LYS A 239 -10.53 -9.01 -4.36
CA LYS A 239 -10.25 -8.24 -3.15
C LYS A 239 -9.30 -9.02 -2.23
N HIS A 240 -8.26 -8.33 -1.79
CA HIS A 240 -7.24 -8.83 -0.89
C HIS A 240 -6.92 -7.75 0.15
N GLN A 241 -5.97 -8.05 1.05
CA GLN A 241 -5.50 -7.10 2.06
C GLN A 241 -4.89 -5.85 1.40
N GLU A 242 -5.06 -4.69 2.02
CA GLU A 242 -4.49 -3.41 1.56
C GLU A 242 -2.97 -3.43 1.46
N LYS A 243 -2.29 -4.29 2.23
CA LYS A 243 -0.84 -4.45 2.16
C LYS A 243 -0.50 -5.94 2.10
N LEU A 244 0.44 -6.31 1.25
CA LEU A 244 0.99 -7.66 1.15
C LEU A 244 2.52 -7.61 1.00
N PRO A 245 3.25 -8.68 1.36
CA PRO A 245 4.71 -8.70 1.28
C PRO A 245 5.25 -8.47 -0.14
N LEU A 246 6.45 -7.88 -0.23
CA LEU A 246 7.28 -7.97 -1.42
C LEU A 246 7.86 -9.39 -1.51
N LEU A 247 7.87 -10.00 -2.68
CA LEU A 247 8.44 -11.33 -2.90
C LEU A 247 9.51 -11.29 -3.99
N LEU A 248 10.61 -12.02 -3.77
CA LEU A 248 11.65 -12.26 -4.76
C LEU A 248 11.63 -13.74 -5.14
N GLN A 249 11.54 -14.01 -6.45
CA GLN A 249 11.37 -15.37 -6.98
C GLN A 249 12.67 -16.18 -6.89
N ASP A 250 12.54 -17.49 -6.72
CA ASP A 250 13.60 -18.45 -7.04
C ASP A 250 13.14 -19.23 -8.27
N HIS A 251 13.70 -18.90 -9.43
CA HIS A 251 13.45 -19.62 -10.69
C HIS A 251 14.58 -20.61 -11.03
N GLY A 252 15.45 -20.93 -10.06
CA GLY A 252 16.58 -21.83 -10.24
C GLY A 252 17.86 -21.17 -10.74
N ASP A 253 17.84 -19.86 -11.00
CA ASP A 253 19.01 -19.07 -11.41
C ASP A 253 19.62 -18.28 -10.24
N ARG A 254 20.95 -18.07 -10.30
CA ARG A 254 21.73 -17.43 -9.23
C ARG A 254 21.78 -15.91 -9.36
N ILE A 255 20.61 -15.27 -9.26
CA ILE A 255 20.53 -13.81 -9.26
C ILE A 255 21.08 -13.26 -7.95
N ARG A 256 21.87 -12.18 -8.04
CA ARG A 256 22.35 -11.43 -6.89
C ARG A 256 21.52 -10.17 -6.71
N TYR A 257 21.25 -9.80 -5.46
CA TYR A 257 20.50 -8.61 -5.08
C TYR A 257 21.24 -7.78 -4.04
N ARG A 258 21.14 -6.46 -4.14
CA ARG A 258 21.64 -5.51 -3.13
C ARG A 258 20.77 -4.25 -3.08
N ASN A 259 21.05 -3.41 -2.09
CA ASN A 259 20.42 -2.09 -1.93
C ASN A 259 18.90 -2.13 -2.09
N ILE A 260 18.20 -2.86 -1.22
CA ILE A 260 16.74 -2.99 -1.33
C ILE A 260 16.09 -2.12 -0.27
N TRP A 261 15.27 -1.17 -0.70
CA TRP A 261 14.48 -0.34 0.20
C TRP A 261 13.12 0.02 -0.40
N VAL A 262 12.16 0.30 0.49
CA VAL A 262 10.79 0.62 0.12
C VAL A 262 10.32 1.84 0.90
N ARG A 263 9.86 2.88 0.20
CA ARG A 263 9.15 4.02 0.79
C ARG A 263 7.66 3.83 0.56
N GLU A 264 6.87 3.83 1.63
CA GLU A 264 5.41 3.84 1.47
C GLU A 264 4.95 5.17 0.90
N LEU A 265 4.02 5.12 -0.05
CA LEU A 265 3.42 6.31 -0.61
C LEU A 265 2.07 6.59 0.08
N PRO A 266 1.72 7.87 0.24
CA PRO A 266 0.36 8.29 0.54
C PRO A 266 -0.64 7.62 -0.40
N ASP A 267 -1.83 7.32 0.13
CA ASP A 267 -2.95 7.02 -0.76
C ASP A 267 -3.28 8.30 -1.55
N PRO A 268 -3.14 8.32 -2.89
CA PRO A 268 -3.40 9.52 -3.69
C PRO A 268 -4.88 9.94 -3.62
N ASP A 269 -5.78 9.02 -3.26
CA ASP A 269 -7.20 9.30 -3.07
C ASP A 269 -7.51 9.73 -1.63
N GLN A 270 -6.57 9.59 -0.69
CA GLN A 270 -6.73 10.20 0.61
C GLN A 270 -6.50 11.71 0.50
N PRO A 271 -7.39 12.51 1.10
CA PRO A 271 -7.14 13.93 1.22
C PRO A 271 -5.80 14.22 1.86
N TRP A 272 -5.04 15.14 1.27
CA TRP A 272 -3.76 15.61 1.78
C TRP A 272 -4.01 16.54 3.00
N CYS A 273 -4.55 15.99 4.09
CA CYS A 273 -4.84 16.69 5.35
C CYS A 273 -3.65 16.70 6.32
N GLY A 274 -2.42 16.56 5.81
CA GLY A 274 -1.24 16.30 6.62
C GLY A 274 -1.03 14.81 6.77
N LEU A 275 -0.05 14.28 6.04
CA LEU A 275 0.43 12.91 6.22
C LEU A 275 1.03 12.79 7.63
N ARG A 276 0.24 12.26 8.55
CA ARG A 276 0.72 11.89 9.87
C ARG A 276 1.76 10.77 9.70
N PRO A 277 3.02 10.96 10.13
CA PRO A 277 4.05 9.95 9.94
C PRO A 277 3.61 8.66 10.65
N GLU A 278 3.60 7.53 9.93
CA GLU A 278 3.35 6.21 10.52
C GLU A 278 4.68 5.52 10.77
N ILE A 279 4.94 5.12 12.01
CA ILE A 279 6.07 4.27 12.38
C ILE A 279 5.60 2.83 12.61
N TYR A 280 6.48 1.87 12.30
CA TYR A 280 6.21 0.47 12.61
C TYR A 280 6.82 0.10 13.96
N LEU A 281 6.00 -0.46 14.85
CA LEU A 281 6.44 -1.04 16.11
C LEU A 281 6.30 -2.56 16.01
N GLY A 282 7.33 -3.31 16.41
CA GLY A 282 7.26 -4.78 16.39
C GLY A 282 6.13 -5.31 17.28
N ALA A 283 5.60 -6.50 16.94
CA ALA A 283 4.46 -7.10 17.65
C ALA A 283 4.64 -7.19 19.17
N ALA A 284 5.85 -7.48 19.66
CA ALA A 284 6.16 -7.50 21.09
C ALA A 284 6.02 -6.11 21.77
N THR A 285 6.27 -5.04 21.04
CA THR A 285 6.04 -3.67 21.50
C THR A 285 4.56 -3.32 21.43
N LEU A 286 3.89 -3.63 20.30
CA LEU A 286 2.46 -3.38 20.12
C LEU A 286 1.59 -4.09 21.16
N GLN A 287 1.97 -5.31 21.56
CA GLN A 287 1.25 -6.09 22.56
C GLN A 287 1.11 -5.35 23.89
N ARG A 288 2.03 -4.43 24.22
CA ARG A 288 1.99 -3.65 25.47
C ARG A 288 0.78 -2.73 25.55
N TYR A 289 0.28 -2.26 24.41
CA TYR A 289 -0.85 -1.32 24.33
C TYR A 289 -2.21 -2.01 24.37
N ALA A 290 -2.26 -3.33 24.17
CA ALA A 290 -3.51 -4.09 24.23
C ALA A 290 -4.05 -4.13 25.66
N GLY A 291 -5.32 -3.77 25.83
CA GLY A 291 -5.93 -3.61 27.15
C GLY A 291 -7.23 -2.83 27.10
N LYS A 292 -7.82 -2.64 28.28
CA LYS A 292 -9.00 -1.78 28.46
C LYS A 292 -8.59 -0.50 29.18
N TYR A 293 -9.24 0.60 28.82
CA TYR A 293 -8.96 1.91 29.38
C TYR A 293 -10.27 2.64 29.69
N GLY A 294 -10.30 3.32 30.84
CA GLY A 294 -11.41 4.15 31.27
C GLY A 294 -12.67 3.36 31.60
N ASN A 295 -12.54 2.23 32.30
CA ASN A 295 -13.59 1.26 32.60
C ASN A 295 -14.19 0.64 31.32
N GLY A 296 -13.32 0.21 30.40
CA GLY A 296 -13.70 -0.45 29.16
C GLY A 296 -14.28 0.44 28.06
N ARG A 297 -14.23 1.77 28.24
CA ARG A 297 -14.64 2.76 27.22
C ARG A 297 -13.80 2.67 25.96
N ILE A 298 -12.51 2.34 26.12
CA ILE A 298 -11.63 2.00 25.01
C ILE A 298 -11.12 0.58 25.21
N LEU A 299 -11.24 -0.23 24.16
CA LEU A 299 -10.64 -1.56 24.11
C LEU A 299 -9.62 -1.60 22.98
N VAL A 300 -8.36 -1.85 23.31
CA VAL A 300 -7.28 -2.02 22.34
C VAL A 300 -6.94 -3.50 22.23
N THR A 301 -6.95 -4.03 21.01
CA THR A 301 -6.61 -5.43 20.71
C THR A 301 -5.55 -5.52 19.63
N LEU A 302 -4.57 -6.41 19.80
CA LEU A 302 -3.62 -6.78 18.75
C LEU A 302 -4.17 -7.96 17.95
N LYS A 303 -4.21 -7.86 16.62
CA LYS A 303 -4.49 -8.98 15.72
C LYS A 303 -3.34 -9.10 14.71
N GLY A 304 -2.57 -10.17 14.80
CA GLY A 304 -1.32 -10.30 14.05
C GLY A 304 -0.32 -9.23 14.51
N ASP A 305 0.02 -8.32 13.61
CA ASP A 305 0.92 -7.19 13.85
C ASP A 305 0.22 -5.82 13.78
N GLN A 306 -1.12 -5.80 13.85
CA GLN A 306 -1.92 -4.57 13.76
C GLN A 306 -2.77 -4.36 15.03
N LEU A 307 -2.69 -3.17 15.62
CA LEU A 307 -3.58 -2.76 16.70
C LEU A 307 -4.93 -2.29 16.14
N TYR A 308 -5.98 -2.65 16.87
CA TYR A 308 -7.34 -2.19 16.66
C TYR A 308 -7.88 -1.59 17.95
N ALA A 309 -8.59 -0.48 17.87
CA ALA A 309 -9.31 0.12 18.99
C ALA A 309 -10.82 0.01 18.78
N ARG A 310 -11.55 -0.39 19.82
CA ARG A 310 -12.97 -0.09 19.99
C ARG A 310 -13.07 1.21 20.76
N LEU A 311 -13.80 2.16 20.20
CA LEU A 311 -14.00 3.48 20.79
C LEU A 311 -15.44 3.57 21.34
N THR A 312 -16.12 4.68 21.07
CA THR A 312 -17.54 4.93 21.40
C THR A 312 -18.51 4.09 20.57
N SER A 313 -18.12 3.69 19.35
CA SER A 313 -18.89 2.77 18.50
C SER A 313 -18.49 1.30 18.76
N ASN A 314 -19.39 0.36 18.47
CA ASN A 314 -19.09 -1.08 18.56
C ASN A 314 -18.19 -1.60 17.41
N VAL A 315 -17.61 -0.71 16.60
CA VAL A 315 -16.73 -1.05 15.48
C VAL A 315 -15.28 -1.01 15.92
N MET A 316 -14.52 -2.05 15.57
CA MET A 316 -13.06 -2.06 15.75
C MET A 316 -12.40 -1.29 14.61
N VAL A 317 -11.71 -0.20 14.92
CA VAL A 317 -10.96 0.59 13.94
C VAL A 317 -9.46 0.28 14.05
N PRO A 318 -8.73 0.08 12.93
CA PRO A 318 -7.28 -0.07 12.99
C PRO A 318 -6.62 1.25 13.40
N ILE A 319 -5.67 1.18 14.33
CA ILE A 319 -4.88 2.33 14.80
C ILE A 319 -3.40 2.14 14.47
N TYR A 320 -2.75 3.20 14.05
CA TYR A 320 -1.38 3.22 13.53
C TYR A 320 -0.51 4.07 14.44
N ALA A 321 0.71 3.62 14.72
CA ALA A 321 1.64 4.37 15.57
C ALA A 321 2.21 5.54 14.77
N GLU A 322 2.15 6.75 15.31
CA GLU A 322 2.95 7.89 14.85
C GLU A 322 4.25 8.03 15.64
N SER A 323 4.20 7.67 16.91
CA SER A 323 5.36 7.63 17.79
C SER A 323 5.29 6.40 18.69
N LYS A 324 6.25 6.25 19.61
CA LYS A 324 6.17 5.20 20.63
C LYS A 324 4.97 5.36 21.57
N THR A 325 4.30 6.50 21.60
CA THR A 325 3.18 6.74 22.51
C THR A 325 1.93 7.22 21.80
N LEU A 326 2.05 7.81 20.61
CA LEU A 326 0.94 8.38 19.87
C LEU A 326 0.48 7.44 18.77
N PHE A 327 -0.82 7.16 18.75
CA PHE A 327 -1.49 6.37 17.74
C PHE A 327 -2.66 7.15 17.14
N PHE A 328 -3.03 6.82 15.91
CA PHE A 328 -4.13 7.48 15.20
C PHE A 328 -4.89 6.51 14.30
N ALA A 329 -6.13 6.83 13.99
CA ALA A 329 -6.90 6.09 13.00
C ALA A 329 -6.91 6.84 11.66
N LYS A 330 -6.66 6.14 10.55
CA LYS A 330 -6.57 6.76 9.21
C LYS A 330 -7.90 7.21 8.61
N LYS A 331 -9.02 6.67 9.12
CA LYS A 331 -10.36 6.87 8.55
C LYS A 331 -11.30 7.64 9.48
N VAL A 332 -10.96 7.75 10.75
CA VAL A 332 -11.73 8.47 11.77
C VAL A 332 -10.78 9.41 12.47
N GLY A 333 -11.17 10.66 12.72
CA GLY A 333 -10.32 11.70 13.29
C GLY A 333 -10.03 11.50 14.78
N VAL A 334 -9.40 10.36 15.11
CA VAL A 334 -9.16 9.87 16.47
C VAL A 334 -7.67 9.73 16.72
N GLU A 335 -7.25 10.17 17.91
CA GLU A 335 -5.90 9.99 18.44
C GLU A 335 -5.90 9.32 19.81
N LEU A 336 -4.88 8.52 20.06
CA LEU A 336 -4.65 7.80 21.31
C LEU A 336 -3.19 8.01 21.73
N GLU A 337 -2.97 8.81 22.76
CA GLU A 337 -1.64 9.04 23.31
C GLU A 337 -1.48 8.30 24.64
N PHE A 338 -0.67 7.24 24.64
CA PHE A 338 -0.44 6.40 25.81
C PHE A 338 0.61 7.00 26.75
N ARG A 339 0.26 7.07 28.03
CA ARG A 339 1.22 7.32 29.12
C ARG A 339 1.83 5.99 29.53
N LEU A 340 3.15 5.89 29.50
CA LEU A 340 3.88 4.67 29.87
C LEU A 340 4.53 4.85 31.25
N ASP A 341 4.64 3.76 32.01
CA ASP A 341 5.47 3.70 33.22
C ASP A 341 6.97 3.51 32.88
N GLY A 342 7.81 3.46 33.91
CA GLY A 342 9.27 3.25 33.76
C GLY A 342 9.67 1.89 33.16
N ARG A 343 8.72 0.95 32.99
CA ARG A 343 8.93 -0.34 32.31
C ARG A 343 8.31 -0.37 30.90
N GLY A 344 7.75 0.75 30.45
CA GLY A 344 7.12 0.88 29.14
C GLY A 344 5.73 0.23 29.06
N LYS A 345 5.05 0.03 30.20
CA LYS A 345 3.65 -0.45 30.25
C LYS A 345 2.70 0.76 30.28
N PRO A 346 1.60 0.76 29.50
CA PRO A 346 0.60 1.82 29.56
C PRO A 346 -0.08 1.92 30.93
N THR A 347 -0.21 3.14 31.43
CA THR A 347 -0.92 3.48 32.68
C THR A 347 -2.18 4.29 32.40
N ALA A 348 -2.23 4.98 31.27
CA ALA A 348 -3.39 5.71 30.78
C ALA A 348 -3.30 5.94 29.27
N VAL A 349 -4.41 6.33 28.67
CA VAL A 349 -4.50 6.84 27.30
C VAL A 349 -5.22 8.18 27.30
N ILE A 350 -4.65 9.16 26.63
CA ILE A 350 -5.32 10.41 26.29
C ILE A 350 -6.00 10.16 24.94
N PHE A 351 -7.32 10.18 24.95
CA PHE A 351 -8.16 10.05 23.77
C PHE A 351 -8.54 11.42 23.23
N ARG A 352 -8.38 11.64 21.93
CA ARG A 352 -8.80 12.86 21.24
C ARG A 352 -9.68 12.54 20.05
N GLU A 353 -10.83 13.21 19.94
CA GLU A 353 -11.75 13.11 18.79
C GLU A 353 -12.56 14.41 18.65
N GLY A 354 -12.58 15.01 17.46
CA GLY A 354 -13.45 16.17 17.16
C GLY A 354 -13.25 17.38 18.09
N GLY A 355 -12.03 17.60 18.61
CA GLY A 355 -11.72 18.67 19.56
C GLY A 355 -12.01 18.33 21.04
N HIS A 356 -12.56 17.15 21.32
CA HIS A 356 -12.71 16.64 22.67
C HIS A 356 -11.47 15.84 23.11
N GLU A 357 -11.04 16.03 24.35
CA GLU A 357 -9.93 15.27 24.97
C GLU A 357 -10.40 14.59 26.27
N ALA A 358 -10.00 13.34 26.48
CA ALA A 358 -10.27 12.60 27.71
C ALA A 358 -9.05 11.75 28.15
N LEU A 359 -8.62 11.91 29.39
CA LEU A 359 -7.63 11.03 30.02
C LEU A 359 -8.35 9.81 30.63
N LEU A 360 -8.03 8.63 30.12
CA LEU A 360 -8.61 7.36 30.54
C LEU A 360 -7.52 6.47 31.13
N ARG A 361 -7.62 6.12 32.41
CA ARG A 361 -6.65 5.23 33.07
C ARG A 361 -6.77 3.80 32.53
N ALA A 362 -5.65 3.07 32.51
CA ALA A 362 -5.69 1.64 32.24
C ALA A 362 -6.48 0.93 33.35
N ASP A 363 -7.29 -0.05 32.97
CA ASP A 363 -8.14 -0.83 33.88
C ASP A 363 -7.38 -1.91 34.64
#